data_AF-A0A950DD26-F1
#
_entry.id   AF-A0A950DD26-F1
#
_cell.length_a   1.000
_cell.length_b   1.000
_cell.length_c   1.000
_cell.angle_alpha   90.00
_cell.angle_beta   90.00
_cell.angle_gamma   90.00
#
_symmetry.space_group_name_H-M   'P 1'
#
loop_
_entity.id
_entity.type
_entity.pdbx_description
1 polymer ?
#
loop_
_entity_poly.entity_id
_entity_poly.type
_entity_poly.pdbx_seq_one_letter_code
_entity_poly.pdbx_strand_id
1 'polypeptide(L)'
;MDGIGYLVIARQEAEGRLIFGVYLADVYCLGVKNAFWSAGTPGDFKEMIQKMGKTQTMIPISPACLVKILEGAVEYARSFGFPPHPDYRHAAMLLKGIDPNACAHEFTFGRDGKPFYIQGPNESPAQASAIMQRIHDSGGHFIIQASSIDPEELVGFEDGDDEFDSIEEEDSPDESS
;
A
#
# COMPACT_ATOMS: atom_id res chain seq x y z
N MET A 1 -8.73 -1.63 -7.84
CA MET A 1 -8.35 -0.54 -6.92
C MET A 1 -6.85 -0.60 -6.73
N ASP A 2 -6.19 0.55 -6.74
CA ASP A 2 -4.78 0.63 -6.38
C ASP A 2 -4.68 0.53 -4.86
N GLY A 3 -3.93 -0.46 -4.35
CA GLY A 3 -3.80 -0.71 -2.91
C GLY A 3 -2.88 0.26 -2.19
N ILE A 4 -2.31 1.23 -2.90
CA ILE A 4 -1.33 2.18 -2.36
C ILE A 4 -1.76 3.60 -2.77
N GLY A 5 -1.75 4.53 -1.82
CA GLY A 5 -2.13 5.91 -2.10
C GLY A 5 -1.74 6.90 -1.00
N TYR A 6 -1.80 8.18 -1.35
CA TYR A 6 -1.57 9.27 -0.41
C TYR A 6 -2.85 9.68 0.32
N LEU A 7 -2.76 9.78 1.64
CA LEU A 7 -3.77 10.36 2.51
C LEU A 7 -3.22 11.67 3.06
N VAL A 8 -4.01 12.75 2.98
CA VAL A 8 -3.58 14.08 3.38
C VAL A 8 -4.64 14.72 4.27
N ILE A 9 -4.21 15.26 5.41
CA ILE A 9 -5.06 15.98 6.35
C ILE A 9 -4.40 17.29 6.76
N ALA A 10 -5.20 18.33 6.99
CA ALA A 10 -4.75 19.58 7.59
C ALA A 10 -5.57 19.88 8.84
N ARG A 11 -4.92 20.42 9.86
CA ARG A 11 -5.52 20.94 11.08
C ARG A 11 -5.21 22.43 11.17
N GLN A 12 -6.23 23.22 11.48
CA GLN A 12 -6.04 24.63 11.77
C GLN A 12 -5.48 24.83 13.17
N GLU A 13 -4.46 25.66 13.28
CA GLU A 13 -3.82 26.10 14.51
C GLU A 13 -4.13 27.58 14.79
N ALA A 14 -3.59 28.10 15.88
CA ALA A 14 -3.66 29.51 16.22
C ALA A 14 -3.17 30.42 15.07
N GLU A 15 -3.72 31.63 15.02
CA GLU A 15 -3.38 32.68 14.05
C GLU A 15 -3.56 32.28 12.57
N GLY A 16 -4.43 31.31 12.27
CA GLY A 16 -4.76 30.95 10.89
C GLY A 16 -3.68 30.13 10.18
N ARG A 17 -2.70 29.61 10.92
CA ARG A 17 -1.73 28.63 10.42
C ARG A 17 -2.38 27.25 10.30
N LEU A 18 -1.81 26.43 9.43
CA LEU A 18 -2.17 25.01 9.29
C LEU A 18 -0.97 24.15 9.65
N ILE A 19 -1.24 23.00 10.27
CA ILE A 19 -0.33 21.86 10.27
C ILE A 19 -0.97 20.79 9.39
N PHE A 20 -0.25 20.30 8.39
CA PHE A 20 -0.73 19.26 7.50
C PHE A 20 0.17 18.03 7.56
N GLY A 21 -0.46 16.86 7.49
CA GLY A 21 0.16 15.54 7.50
C GLY A 21 -0.12 14.83 6.19
N VAL A 22 0.89 14.13 5.69
CA VAL A 22 0.85 13.34 4.46
C VAL A 22 1.32 11.93 4.80
N TYR A 23 0.54 10.95 4.36
CA TYR A 23 0.78 9.53 4.64
C TYR A 23 0.72 8.76 3.32
N LEU A 24 1.75 7.97 3.01
CA LEU A 24 1.69 6.98 1.96
C LEU A 24 1.25 5.66 2.60
N ALA A 25 0.02 5.24 2.33
CA ALA A 25 -0.57 4.03 2.88
C ALA A 25 -0.64 2.94 1.80
N ASP A 26 -0.27 1.73 2.19
CA ASP A 26 -0.46 0.48 1.48
C ASP A 26 -1.49 -0.36 2.27
N VAL A 27 -2.71 -0.41 1.75
CA VAL A 27 -3.82 -1.14 2.37
C VAL A 27 -3.80 -2.63 2.04
N TYR A 28 -2.93 -3.07 1.13
CA TYR A 28 -2.80 -4.47 0.75
C TYR A 28 -1.78 -5.24 1.56
N CYS A 29 -0.80 -4.56 2.16
CA CYS A 29 0.29 -5.26 2.83
C CYS A 29 1.01 -4.42 3.88
N LEU A 30 1.75 -3.39 3.46
CA LEU A 30 2.80 -2.78 4.29
C LEU A 30 2.32 -1.70 5.26
N GLY A 31 1.03 -1.33 5.21
CA GLY A 31 0.49 -0.29 6.08
C GLY A 31 1.06 1.09 5.70
N VAL A 32 1.42 1.91 6.68
CA VAL A 32 2.01 3.24 6.39
C VAL A 32 3.47 3.10 5.99
N LYS A 33 3.75 3.26 4.69
CA LYS A 33 5.09 3.15 4.09
C LYS A 33 5.95 4.41 4.30
N ASN A 34 5.31 5.58 4.37
CA ASN A 34 5.99 6.84 4.64
C ASN A 34 4.99 7.83 5.27
N ALA A 35 5.49 8.75 6.09
CA ALA A 35 4.67 9.81 6.64
C ALA A 35 5.53 11.05 6.91
N PHE A 36 4.97 12.23 6.70
CA PHE A 36 5.59 13.48 7.12
C PHE A 36 4.52 14.50 7.49
N TRP A 37 4.95 15.56 8.17
CA TRP A 37 4.10 16.70 8.48
C TRP A 37 4.87 18.00 8.25
N SER A 38 4.12 19.08 8.04
CA SER A 38 4.68 20.43 7.94
C SER A 38 3.68 21.46 8.44
N ALA A 39 4.19 22.60 8.90
CA ALA A 39 3.40 23.77 9.25
C ALA A 39 3.50 24.82 8.16
N GLY A 40 2.40 25.48 7.83
CA GLY A 40 2.36 26.49 6.79
C GLY A 40 1.06 27.28 6.77
N THR A 41 0.87 28.03 5.71
CA THR A 41 -0.35 28.79 5.44
C THR A 41 -1.37 27.95 4.67
N PRO A 42 -2.64 28.39 4.59
CA PRO A 42 -3.61 27.81 3.67
C PRO A 42 -3.15 27.83 2.20
N GLY A 43 -2.34 28.82 1.82
CA GLY A 43 -1.72 28.89 0.49
C GLY A 43 -0.74 27.75 0.24
N ASP A 44 0.16 27.49 1.20
CA ASP A 44 1.15 26.41 1.11
C ASP A 44 0.47 25.03 1.00
N PHE A 45 -0.58 24.82 1.81
CA PHE A 45 -1.36 23.59 1.76
C PHE A 45 -2.05 23.40 0.39
N LYS A 46 -2.67 24.46 -0.13
CA LYS A 46 -3.32 24.43 -1.45
C LYS A 46 -2.30 24.13 -2.56
N GLU A 47 -1.13 24.74 -2.51
CA GLU A 47 -0.06 24.50 -3.48
C GLU A 47 0.43 23.04 -3.43
N MET A 48 0.59 22.49 -2.22
CA MET A 48 0.96 21.08 -2.04
C MET A 48 -0.08 20.13 -2.67
N ILE A 49 -1.37 20.32 -2.37
CA ILE A 49 -2.45 19.51 -2.96
C ILE A 49 -2.46 19.65 -4.49
N GLN A 50 -2.28 20.86 -5.02
CA GLN A 50 -2.22 21.09 -6.47
C GLN A 50 -1.02 20.39 -7.11
N LYS A 51 0.15 20.39 -6.47
CA LYS A 51 1.34 19.66 -6.94
C LYS A 51 1.10 18.15 -6.96
N MET A 52 0.55 17.58 -5.88
CA MET A 52 0.19 16.15 -5.83
C MET A 52 -0.85 15.80 -6.89
N GLY A 53 -1.84 16.66 -7.11
CA GLY A 53 -2.89 16.50 -8.12
C GLY A 53 -2.41 16.44 -9.57
N LYS A 54 -1.14 16.79 -9.85
CA LYS A 54 -0.56 16.67 -11.21
C LYS A 54 -0.21 15.23 -11.58
N THR A 55 0.07 14.39 -10.59
CA THR A 55 0.53 13.00 -10.80
C THR A 55 -0.38 11.98 -10.13
N GLN A 56 -1.29 12.41 -9.25
CA GLN A 56 -2.18 11.55 -8.48
C GLN A 56 -3.60 12.10 -8.55
N THR A 57 -4.60 11.22 -8.68
CA THR A 57 -6.01 11.61 -8.55
C THR A 57 -6.34 11.78 -7.07
N MET A 58 -6.58 13.01 -6.63
CA MET A 58 -6.94 13.32 -5.25
C MET A 58 -8.45 13.54 -5.13
N ILE A 59 -9.09 12.82 -4.21
CA ILE A 59 -10.51 13.00 -3.89
C ILE A 59 -10.69 13.42 -2.43
N PRO A 60 -11.68 14.27 -2.10
CA PRO A 60 -11.99 14.57 -0.72
C PRO A 60 -12.54 13.35 0.03
N ILE A 61 -12.05 13.13 1.24
CA ILE A 61 -12.61 12.15 2.20
C ILE A 61 -12.78 12.84 3.56
N SER A 62 -13.64 12.27 4.41
CA SER A 62 -13.79 12.80 5.77
C SER A 62 -12.53 12.49 6.62
N PRO A 63 -12.19 13.31 7.61
CA PRO A 63 -11.11 13.04 8.52
C PRO A 63 -11.27 11.70 9.26
N ALA A 64 -12.50 11.34 9.64
CA ALA A 64 -12.78 10.05 10.29
C ALA A 64 -12.44 8.87 9.38
N CYS A 65 -12.81 8.93 8.09
CA CYS A 65 -12.49 7.87 7.14
C CYS A 65 -10.98 7.79 6.87
N LEU A 66 -10.28 8.92 6.81
CA LEU A 66 -8.81 8.93 6.71
C LEU A 66 -8.16 8.19 7.89
N VAL A 67 -8.60 8.47 9.12
CA VAL A 67 -8.07 7.78 10.31
C VAL A 67 -8.42 6.29 10.27
N LYS A 68 -9.66 5.93 9.94
CA LYS A 68 -10.08 4.52 9.80
C LYS A 68 -9.23 3.74 8.80
N ILE A 69 -8.90 4.35 7.64
CA ILE A 69 -8.01 3.74 6.64
C ILE A 69 -6.60 3.56 7.21
N LEU A 70 -6.01 4.61 7.81
CA LEU A 70 -4.65 4.54 8.34
C LEU A 70 -4.53 3.51 9.47
N GLU A 71 -5.44 3.52 10.44
CA GLU A 71 -5.40 2.60 11.57
C GLU A 71 -5.60 1.16 11.11
N GLY A 72 -6.57 0.90 10.23
CA GLY A 72 -6.81 -0.44 9.70
C GLY A 72 -5.64 -0.95 8.84
N ALA A 73 -5.01 -0.10 8.04
CA ALA A 73 -3.83 -0.48 7.25
C ALA A 73 -2.64 -0.82 8.16
N VAL A 74 -2.45 -0.05 9.24
CA VAL A 74 -1.39 -0.31 10.23
C VAL A 74 -1.67 -1.59 11.03
N GLU A 75 -2.91 -1.83 11.43
CA GLU A 75 -3.30 -3.05 12.13
C GLU A 75 -3.11 -4.29 11.25
N TYR A 76 -3.56 -4.21 9.99
CA TYR A 76 -3.39 -5.27 9.00
C TYR A 76 -1.90 -5.56 8.74
N ALA A 77 -1.08 -4.55 8.53
CA ALA A 77 0.36 -4.74 8.32
C ALA A 77 1.05 -5.39 9.55
N ARG A 78 0.63 -4.99 10.75
CA ARG A 78 1.16 -5.53 12.01
C ARG A 78 0.84 -7.01 12.20
N SER A 79 -0.29 -7.52 11.70
CA SER A 79 -0.58 -8.95 11.81
C SER A 79 0.41 -9.83 11.05
N PHE A 80 1.11 -9.26 10.06
CA PHE A 80 2.21 -9.92 9.35
C PHE A 80 3.59 -9.51 9.86
N GLY A 81 3.67 -8.69 10.92
CA GLY A 81 4.94 -8.25 11.51
C GLY A 81 5.58 -7.03 10.84
N PHE A 82 4.84 -6.26 10.03
CA PHE A 82 5.32 -4.99 9.48
C PHE A 82 4.92 -3.82 10.39
N PRO A 83 5.89 -3.15 11.03
CA PRO A 83 5.61 -1.90 11.74
C PRO A 83 5.38 -0.76 10.73
N PRO A 84 4.57 0.26 11.08
CA PRO A 84 4.48 1.46 10.27
C PRO A 84 5.83 2.19 10.22
N HIS A 85 6.04 2.99 9.17
CA HIS A 85 7.23 3.83 9.02
C HIS A 85 7.50 4.66 10.30
N PRO A 86 8.74 4.79 10.78
CA PRO A 86 9.04 5.48 12.04
C PRO A 86 8.48 6.91 12.14
N ASP A 87 8.49 7.65 11.02
CA ASP A 87 7.96 9.02 10.97
C ASP A 87 6.45 9.10 11.17
N TYR A 88 5.72 7.99 10.97
CA TYR A 88 4.29 7.91 11.24
C TYR A 88 3.99 8.27 12.70
N ARG A 89 4.87 7.93 13.65
CA ARG A 89 4.67 8.25 15.07
C ARG A 89 4.44 9.74 15.31
N HIS A 90 5.20 10.60 14.63
CA HIS A 90 5.08 12.05 14.79
C HIS A 90 3.92 12.60 13.97
N ALA A 91 3.73 12.13 12.74
CA ALA A 91 2.62 12.57 11.89
C ALA A 91 1.25 12.19 12.50
N ALA A 92 1.13 11.01 13.10
CA ALA A 92 -0.10 10.52 13.74
C ALA A 92 -0.61 11.44 14.87
N MET A 93 0.23 12.32 15.43
CA MET A 93 -0.21 13.32 16.41
C MET A 93 -1.28 14.26 15.83
N LEU A 94 -1.27 14.52 14.51
CA LEU A 94 -2.31 15.32 13.84
C LEU A 94 -3.68 14.61 13.81
N LEU A 95 -3.72 13.30 14.04
CA LEU A 95 -4.94 12.50 14.01
C LEU A 95 -5.66 12.48 15.37
N LYS A 96 -4.97 12.90 16.44
CA LYS A 96 -5.48 12.84 17.81
C LYS A 96 -6.81 13.58 17.96
N GLY A 97 -7.81 12.89 18.53
CA GLY A 97 -9.14 13.44 18.80
C GLY A 97 -10.14 13.30 17.65
N ILE A 98 -9.74 12.68 16.54
CA ILE A 98 -10.64 12.26 15.47
C ILE A 98 -11.12 10.84 15.80
N ASP A 99 -12.43 10.65 15.89
CA ASP A 99 -13.02 9.33 16.09
C ASP A 99 -13.18 8.60 14.74
N PRO A 100 -12.46 7.48 14.49
CA PRO A 100 -12.60 6.70 13.25
C PRO A 100 -13.99 6.08 13.09
N ASN A 101 -14.72 5.84 14.18
CA ASN A 101 -16.07 5.25 14.13
C ASN A 101 -17.12 6.21 13.55
N ALA A 102 -16.81 7.50 13.45
CA ALA A 102 -17.65 8.46 12.73
C ALA A 102 -17.62 8.25 11.20
N CYS A 103 -16.73 7.40 10.68
CA CYS A 103 -16.78 6.97 9.29
C CYS A 103 -17.74 5.78 9.11
N ALA A 104 -18.86 6.01 8.42
CA ALA A 104 -19.85 4.98 8.12
C ALA A 104 -19.40 3.97 7.02
N HIS A 105 -18.28 4.23 6.36
CA HIS A 105 -17.76 3.33 5.33
C HIS A 105 -16.93 2.21 5.96
N GLU A 106 -17.13 0.98 5.50
CA GLU A 106 -16.29 -0.16 5.85
C GLU A 106 -15.20 -0.35 4.81
N PHE A 107 -13.97 -0.56 5.28
CA PHE A 107 -12.80 -0.76 4.43
C PHE A 107 -12.31 -2.19 4.59
N THR A 108 -11.94 -2.82 3.49
CA THR A 108 -11.25 -4.11 3.49
C THR A 108 -9.76 -3.89 3.25
N PHE A 109 -8.93 -4.66 3.96
CA PHE A 109 -7.47 -4.64 3.84
C PHE A 109 -6.99 -5.97 3.28
N GLY A 110 -5.84 -5.95 2.62
CA GLY A 110 -5.41 -7.05 1.76
C GLY A 110 -6.07 -7.02 0.38
N ARG A 111 -5.68 -7.97 -0.45
CA ARG A 111 -6.29 -8.24 -1.75
C ARG A 111 -6.81 -9.67 -1.71
N ASP A 112 -8.11 -9.83 -1.93
CA ASP A 112 -8.80 -11.13 -1.85
C ASP A 112 -8.59 -11.84 -0.50
N GLY A 113 -8.52 -11.05 0.58
CA GLY A 113 -8.34 -11.54 1.95
C GLY A 113 -6.90 -11.93 2.32
N LYS A 114 -5.93 -11.69 1.43
CA LYS A 114 -4.52 -12.05 1.61
C LYS A 114 -3.60 -10.83 1.48
N PRO A 115 -2.40 -10.85 2.09
CA PRO A 115 -1.45 -9.77 1.90
C PRO A 115 -0.93 -9.79 0.45
N PHE A 116 -0.89 -8.61 -0.18
CA PHE A 116 -0.44 -8.47 -1.57
C PHE A 116 0.61 -7.37 -1.67
N TYR A 117 1.86 -7.77 -1.88
CA TYR A 117 2.99 -6.84 -1.93
C TYR A 117 3.32 -6.43 -3.36
N ILE A 118 3.50 -5.13 -3.59
CA ILE A 118 4.06 -4.62 -4.84
C ILE A 118 5.34 -3.87 -4.49
N GLN A 119 6.46 -4.31 -5.06
CA GLN A 119 7.74 -3.65 -4.85
C GLN A 119 7.69 -2.21 -5.35
N GLY A 120 7.97 -1.29 -4.42
CA GLY A 120 8.09 0.12 -4.73
C GLY A 120 9.53 0.48 -5.15
N PRO A 121 9.74 1.72 -5.59
CA PRO A 121 11.05 2.18 -6.02
C PRO A 121 12.03 2.47 -4.86
N ASN A 122 11.57 2.37 -3.61
CA ASN A 122 12.32 2.82 -2.43
C ASN A 122 12.85 1.65 -1.57
N GLU A 123 12.38 0.43 -1.80
CA GLU A 123 12.89 -0.76 -1.12
C GLU A 123 14.22 -1.20 -1.75
N SER A 124 15.24 -1.44 -0.92
CA SER A 124 16.47 -2.11 -1.36
C SER A 124 16.18 -3.58 -1.71
N PRO A 125 17.04 -4.24 -2.52
CA PRO A 125 16.95 -5.69 -2.78
C PRO A 125 16.70 -6.53 -1.53
N ALA A 126 17.55 -6.38 -0.51
CA ALA A 126 17.44 -7.12 0.74
C ALA A 126 16.14 -6.83 1.51
N GLN A 127 15.64 -5.59 1.47
CA GLN A 127 14.34 -5.26 2.06
C GLN A 127 13.20 -5.94 1.30
N ALA A 128 13.25 -5.92 -0.03
CA ALA A 128 12.24 -6.57 -0.86
C ALA A 128 12.22 -8.09 -0.63
N SER A 129 13.37 -8.76 -0.58
CA SER A 129 13.47 -10.20 -0.26
C SER A 129 12.89 -10.52 1.11
N ALA A 130 13.23 -9.75 2.14
CA ALA A 130 12.71 -9.95 3.49
C ALA A 130 11.19 -9.74 3.59
N ILE A 131 10.64 -8.77 2.84
CA ILE A 131 9.20 -8.58 2.73
C ILE A 131 8.58 -9.79 2.03
N MET A 132 9.07 -10.17 0.85
CA MET A 132 8.56 -11.30 0.07
C MET A 132 8.46 -12.58 0.90
N GLN A 133 9.54 -12.95 1.60
CA GLN A 133 9.56 -14.16 2.43
C GLN A 133 8.41 -14.15 3.45
N ARG A 134 8.23 -13.03 4.14
CA ARG A 134 7.18 -12.88 5.15
C ARG A 134 5.76 -12.91 4.55
N ILE A 135 5.58 -12.38 3.34
CA ILE A 135 4.30 -12.44 2.62
C ILE A 135 4.00 -13.87 2.17
N HIS A 136 5.00 -14.55 1.62
CA HIS A 136 4.91 -15.94 1.23
C HIS A 136 4.56 -16.85 2.43
N ASP A 137 5.26 -16.69 3.55
CA ASP A 137 4.98 -17.43 4.79
C ASP A 137 3.56 -17.16 5.34
N SER A 138 2.96 -16.03 4.95
CA SER A 138 1.60 -15.63 5.31
C SER A 138 0.55 -16.02 4.25
N GLY A 139 0.94 -16.77 3.22
CA GLY A 139 0.07 -17.22 2.12
C GLY A 139 -0.38 -16.12 1.16
N GLY A 140 0.36 -15.00 1.13
CA GLY A 140 0.11 -13.86 0.27
C GLY A 140 0.81 -13.95 -1.08
N HIS A 141 0.62 -12.91 -1.90
CA HIS A 141 1.22 -12.81 -3.23
C HIS A 141 2.06 -11.55 -3.37
N PHE A 142 2.99 -11.54 -4.32
CA PHE A 142 3.87 -10.39 -4.53
C PHE A 142 4.16 -10.14 -6.02
N ILE A 143 4.44 -8.89 -6.36
CA ILE A 143 4.99 -8.47 -7.64
C ILE A 143 6.32 -7.76 -7.35
N ILE A 144 7.39 -8.25 -7.97
CA ILE A 144 8.74 -7.71 -7.85
C ILE A 144 9.33 -7.34 -9.20
N GLN A 145 10.34 -6.48 -9.17
CA GLN A 145 11.18 -6.21 -10.31
C GLN A 145 12.22 -7.33 -10.43
N ALA A 146 12.22 -8.04 -11.56
CA ALA A 146 13.12 -9.17 -11.80
C ALA A 146 14.62 -8.81 -11.66
N SER A 147 14.99 -7.55 -11.89
CA SER A 147 16.36 -7.06 -11.72
C SER A 147 16.77 -6.80 -10.26
N SER A 148 15.81 -6.81 -9.33
CA SER A 148 16.04 -6.43 -7.93
C SER A 148 16.32 -7.61 -7.01
N ILE A 149 16.14 -8.85 -7.49
CA ILE A 149 16.27 -10.07 -6.69
C ILE A 149 17.25 -10.99 -7.38
N ASP A 150 18.10 -11.67 -6.60
CA ASP A 150 18.98 -12.70 -7.13
C ASP A 150 18.14 -13.87 -7.67
N PRO A 151 18.35 -14.35 -8.91
CA PRO A 151 17.65 -15.53 -9.44
C PRO A 151 17.70 -16.74 -8.49
N GLU A 152 18.75 -16.91 -7.69
CA GLU A 152 18.85 -17.98 -6.69
C GLU A 152 17.85 -17.81 -5.52
N GLU A 153 17.36 -16.61 -5.24
CA GLU A 153 16.30 -16.40 -4.25
C GLU A 153 14.92 -16.74 -4.83
N LEU A 154 14.74 -16.74 -6.15
CA LEU A 154 13.46 -17.03 -6.81
C LEU A 154 13.12 -18.52 -6.88
N VAL A 155 14.13 -19.40 -6.91
CA VAL A 155 13.93 -20.87 -6.93
C VAL A 155 13.26 -21.42 -5.67
N GLY A 156 13.23 -20.66 -4.57
CA GLY A 156 12.52 -21.05 -3.34
C GLY A 156 11.00 -20.75 -3.36
N PHE A 157 10.52 -20.06 -4.40
CA PHE A 157 9.14 -19.62 -4.55
C PHE A 157 8.41 -20.30 -5.72
N GLU A 158 8.98 -21.38 -6.28
CA GLU A 158 8.33 -22.17 -7.33
C GLU A 158 7.02 -22.76 -6.79
N ASP A 159 5.91 -22.40 -7.44
CA ASP A 159 4.56 -22.86 -7.15
C ASP A 159 4.53 -24.40 -7.15
N GLY A 160 3.98 -24.97 -6.09
CA GLY A 160 3.72 -26.40 -6.03
C GLY A 160 2.77 -26.80 -7.16
N ASP A 161 3.25 -27.71 -8.00
CA ASP A 161 2.48 -28.63 -8.85
C ASP A 161 1.26 -28.01 -9.57
N ASP A 162 1.45 -26.97 -10.39
CA ASP A 162 0.52 -26.72 -11.50
C ASP A 162 0.83 -27.75 -12.60
N GLU A 163 0.16 -28.90 -12.53
CA GLU A 163 0.09 -29.89 -13.60
C GLU A 163 -0.45 -29.18 -14.86
N PHE A 164 0.47 -28.78 -15.75
CA PHE A 164 0.13 -28.30 -17.08
C PHE A 164 -0.46 -29.49 -17.84
N ASP A 165 -1.80 -29.62 -17.80
CA ASP A 165 -2.52 -30.49 -18.72
C ASP A 165 -2.18 -30.04 -20.13
N SER A 166 -1.23 -30.74 -20.75
CA SER A 166 -0.89 -30.62 -22.14
C SER A 166 -2.16 -30.86 -22.94
N ILE A 167 -2.67 -29.82 -23.59
CA ILE A 167 -3.73 -29.95 -24.59
C ILE A 167 -3.17 -30.87 -25.68
N GLU A 168 -3.69 -32.09 -25.77
CA GLU A 168 -3.39 -33.01 -26.86
C GLU A 168 -3.81 -32.35 -28.18
N GLU A 169 -2.86 -32.14 -29.08
CA GLU A 169 -3.18 -31.72 -30.45
C GLU A 169 -3.94 -32.87 -31.12
N GLU A 170 -5.24 -32.68 -31.34
CA GLU A 170 -6.01 -33.57 -32.22
C GLU A 170 -5.51 -33.39 -33.66
N ASP A 171 -4.70 -34.35 -34.08
CA ASP A 171 -4.23 -34.56 -35.44
C ASP A 171 -5.44 -34.84 -36.35
N SER A 172 -5.89 -33.83 -37.11
CA SER A 172 -6.93 -34.02 -38.13
C SER A 172 -6.31 -34.71 -39.36
N PRO A 173 -6.77 -35.91 -39.76
CA PRO A 173 -6.20 -36.61 -40.90
C PRO A 173 -6.55 -35.93 -42.22
N ASP A 174 -5.53 -35.88 -43.08
CA ASP A 174 -5.59 -35.60 -44.52
C ASP A 174 -6.59 -36.53 -45.22
N GLU A 175 -7.65 -35.97 -45.82
CA GLU A 175 -8.35 -36.64 -46.91
C GLU A 175 -8.24 -35.80 -48.18
N SER A 176 -7.43 -36.37 -49.07
CA SER A 176 -7.30 -36.04 -50.48
C SER A 176 -8.51 -36.53 -51.27
N SER A 177 -9.08 -35.66 -52.11
CA SER A 177 -9.66 -35.97 -53.44
C SER A 177 -9.99 -34.68 -54.19
#